data_AF-A0A6J1LBF9-F1
#
_entry.id   AF-A0A6J1LBF9-F1
#
_cell.length_a   1.000
_cell.length_b   1.000
_cell.length_c   1.000
_cell.angle_alpha   90.00
_cell.angle_beta   90.00
_cell.angle_gamma   90.00
#
_symmetry.space_group_name_H-M   'P 1'
#
loop_
_entity.id
_entity.type
_entity.pdbx_description
1 polymer ?
#
loop_
_entity_poly.entity_id
_entity_poly.type
_entity_poly.pdbx_seq_one_letter_code
_entity_poly.pdbx_strand_id
1 'polypeptide(L)' 'MKWFNLFLLFGVLALIGSVGTLTAAEPVPEPKGRPHTTRRPRNENDEDRR' A
#
# COMPACT_ATOMS: atom_id res chain seq x y z
N MET A 1 28.04 -30.55 0.30
CA MET A 1 26.94 -30.79 -0.67
C MET A 1 25.55 -30.85 -0.04
N LYS A 2 25.32 -31.64 1.02
CA LYS A 2 23.99 -31.79 1.66
C LYS A 2 23.38 -30.46 2.16
N TRP A 3 24.21 -29.59 2.73
CA TRP A 3 23.81 -28.25 3.19
C TRP A 3 23.46 -27.29 2.05
N PHE A 4 24.19 -27.36 0.94
CA PHE A 4 23.90 -26.56 -0.26
C PHE A 4 22.55 -26.96 -0.87
N ASN A 5 22.26 -28.26 -0.92
CA ASN A 5 20.96 -28.75 -1.38
C ASN A 5 19.82 -28.32 -0.47
N LEU A 6 20.07 -28.27 0.86
CA LEU A 6 19.08 -27.77 1.82
C LEU A 6 18.79 -26.28 1.59
N PHE A 7 19.84 -25.48 1.44
CA PHE A 7 19.72 -24.05 1.13
C PHE A 7 18.97 -23.82 -0.18
N LEU A 8 19.26 -24.60 -1.21
CA LEU A 8 18.60 -24.47 -2.51
C LEU A 8 17.12 -24.82 -2.42
N LEU A 9 16.76 -25.89 -1.70
CA LEU A 9 15.36 -26.28 -1.48
C LEU A 9 14.58 -25.16 -0.77
N PHE A 10 15.13 -24.64 0.34
CA PHE A 10 14.49 -23.56 1.09
C PHE A 10 14.48 -22.24 0.33
N GLY A 11 15.50 -21.95 -0.46
CA GLY A 11 15.58 -20.77 -1.32
C GLY A 11 14.50 -20.78 -2.40
N VAL A 12 14.28 -21.93 -3.06
CA VAL A 12 13.20 -22.09 -4.04
C VAL A 12 11.83 -21.97 -3.38
N LEU A 13 11.63 -22.58 -2.20
CA LEU A 13 10.40 -22.45 -1.42
C LEU A 13 10.11 -20.98 -1.04
N ALA A 14 11.11 -20.24 -0.60
CA ALA A 14 10.97 -18.82 -0.26
C ALA A 14 10.61 -17.97 -1.48
N LEU A 15 11.17 -18.28 -2.65
CA LEU A 15 10.89 -17.57 -3.90
C LEU A 15 9.45 -17.83 -4.38
N ILE A 16 8.97 -19.06 -4.25
CA ILE A 16 7.56 -19.39 -4.56
C ILE A 16 6.63 -18.70 -3.57
N GLY A 17 6.96 -18.70 -2.27
CA GLY A 17 6.16 -18.05 -1.24
C GLY A 17 6.07 -16.53 -1.42
N SER A 18 7.17 -15.87 -1.81
CA SER A 18 7.16 -14.42 -2.06
C SER A 18 6.29 -14.04 -3.26
N VAL A 19 6.33 -14.82 -4.35
CA VAL A 19 5.46 -14.58 -5.51
C VAL A 19 3.99 -14.87 -5.18
N GLY A 20 3.71 -15.96 -4.46
CA GLY A 20 2.34 -16.31 -4.07
C GLY A 20 1.69 -15.26 -3.16
N THR A 21 2.43 -14.72 -2.20
CA THR A 21 1.94 -13.67 -1.29
C THR A 21 1.62 -12.37 -2.02
N LEU A 22 2.40 -12.00 -3.06
CA LEU A 22 2.09 -10.84 -3.90
C LEU A 22 0.78 -11.03 -4.69
N THR A 23 0.50 -12.25 -5.17
CA THR A 23 -0.73 -12.53 -5.94
C THR A 23 -1.98 -12.68 -5.08
N ALA A 24 -1.83 -13.08 -3.81
CA ALA A 24 -2.93 -13.31 -2.89
C ALA A 24 -3.15 -12.14 -1.91
N ALA A 25 -2.33 -11.10 -1.97
CA ALA A 25 -2.53 -9.90 -1.19
C ALA A 25 -3.79 -9.18 -1.67
N GLU A 26 -4.83 -9.17 -0.84
CA GLU A 26 -5.95 -8.26 -1.03
C GLU A 26 -5.43 -6.82 -1.06
N PRO A 27 -5.96 -5.96 -1.95
CA PRO A 27 -5.52 -4.57 -2.02
C PRO A 27 -5.74 -3.92 -0.66
N VAL A 28 -4.67 -3.34 -0.10
CA VAL A 28 -4.73 -2.57 1.14
C VAL A 28 -5.85 -1.54 0.99
N PRO A 29 -6.83 -1.50 1.91
CA PRO A 29 -7.94 -0.57 1.79
C PRO A 29 -7.38 0.85 1.65
N GLU A 30 -7.82 1.56 0.61
CA GLU A 30 -7.40 2.94 0.38
C GLU A 30 -7.59 3.73 1.67
N PRO A 31 -6.59 4.53 2.10
CA PRO A 31 -6.72 5.31 3.31
C PRO A 31 -7.97 6.16 3.16
N LYS A 32 -8.97 5.88 4.00
CA LYS A 32 -10.27 6.53 3.99
C LYS A 32 -10.00 8.03 3.92
N GLY A 33 -10.27 8.62 2.75
CA GLY A 33 -9.98 10.02 2.49
C GLY A 33 -10.55 10.86 3.61
N ARG A 34 -9.97 12.04 3.85
CA ARG A 34 -10.56 13.00 4.80
C ARG A 34 -12.07 13.00 4.56
N PRO A 35 -12.91 12.85 5.59
CA PRO A 35 -14.35 12.89 5.39
C PRO A 35 -14.66 14.12 4.55
N HIS A 36 -15.76 14.12 3.80
CA HIS A 36 -16.29 15.35 3.20
C HIS A 36 -16.74 16.30 4.33
N THR A 37 -15.83 16.69 5.22
CA THR A 37 -15.98 17.79 6.16
C THR A 37 -16.05 19.01 5.28
N THR A 38 -17.29 19.39 4.99
CA THR A 38 -17.77 20.76 4.78
C THR A 38 -16.67 21.70 4.31
N ARG A 39 -16.67 21.95 2.99
CA ARG A 39 -16.01 23.10 2.36
C ARG A 39 -16.08 24.27 3.34
N ARG A 40 -14.91 24.76 3.78
CA ARG A 40 -14.83 25.93 4.66
C ARG A 40 -15.64 27.05 3.98
N PRO A 41 -16.58 27.72 4.68
CA PRO A 41 -17.35 28.80 4.06
C PRO A 41 -16.39 29.81 3.45
N ARG A 42 -16.69 30.27 2.23
CA ARG A 42 -15.90 31.27 1.53
C ARG A 42 -16.01 32.57 2.33
N ASN A 43 -14.88 33.13 2.72
CA ASN A 43 -14.84 34.43 3.38
C ASN A 43 -15.11 35.50 2.31
N GLU A 44 -16.13 36.33 2.53
CA GLU A 44 -16.51 37.42 1.61
C GLU A 44 -15.42 38.52 1.56
N ASN A 45 -14.59 38.62 2.60
CA ASN A 45 -13.52 39.62 2.69
C ASN A 45 -12.31 39.35 1.76
N ASP A 46 -12.30 38.24 1.00
CA ASP A 46 -11.21 37.93 0.06
C ASP A 46 -11.40 38.61 -1.31
N GLU A 47 -12.56 39.21 -1.62
CA GLU A 47 -12.81 39.88 -2.91
C GLU A 47 -12.36 41.35 -2.96
N ASP A 48 -12.17 42.02 -1.81
CA ASP A 48 -11.83 43.46 -1.73
C ASP A 48 -10.34 43.79 -1.98
N ARG A 49 -9.54 42.84 -2.49
CA ARG A 49 -8.09 43.00 -2.65
C ARG A 49 -7.59 43.03 -4.10
N ARG A 50 -8.44 43.36 -5.06
CA ARG A 50 -8.08 43.49 -6.48
C ARG A 50 -7.89 44.94 -6.91
#